data_AF-A0A662H097-F1
#
_entry.id   AF-A0A662H097-F1
#
_cell.length_a   1.000
_cell.length_b   1.000
_cell.length_c   1.000
_cell.angle_alpha   90.00
_cell.angle_beta   90.00
_cell.angle_gamma   90.00
#
_symmetry.space_group_name_H-M   'P 1'
#
loop_
_entity.id
_entity.type
_entity.pdbx_description
1 polymer ?
#
loop_
_entity_poly.entity_id
_entity_poly.type
_entity_poly.pdbx_seq_one_letter_code
_entity_poly.pdbx_strand_id
1 'polypeptide(L)' 'GCAKMNPKAIKYLGIKGEVEIVIAGKKKLRFKVLAWDKTPENEVWCNAEEMQMHGIADRTIATCRAPLKTGQ' A
#
# COMPACT_ATOMS: atom_id res chain seq x y z
N GLY A 1 8.61 4.07 3.22
CA GLY A 1 8.90 2.86 4.00
C GLY A 1 8.47 1.59 3.28
N CYS A 2 8.04 0.59 4.05
CA CYS A 2 7.56 -0.69 3.55
C CYS A 2 6.09 -0.90 3.93
N ALA A 3 5.35 -1.58 3.06
CA ALA A 3 3.97 -1.99 3.28
C ALA A 3 3.89 -3.52 3.28
N LYS A 4 3.36 -4.10 4.35
CA LYS A 4 3.07 -5.54 4.41
C LYS A 4 1.71 -5.79 3.79
N MET A 5 1.66 -6.74 2.86
CA MET A 5 0.44 -7.11 2.14
C MET A 5 0.35 -8.62 1.98
N ASN A 6 -0.87 -9.13 1.91
CA ASN A 6 -1.09 -10.54 1.64
C ASN A 6 -0.57 -10.92 0.23
N PRO A 7 0.19 -12.04 0.09
CA PRO A 7 0.68 -12.52 -1.21
C PRO A 7 -0.43 -12.68 -2.27
N LYS A 8 -1.63 -13.08 -1.87
CA LYS A 8 -2.78 -13.24 -2.79
C LYS A 8 -3.28 -11.89 -3.30
N ALA A 9 -3.35 -10.88 -2.44
CA ALA A 9 -3.71 -9.52 -2.81
C ALA A 9 -2.65 -8.90 -3.76
N ILE A 10 -1.36 -9.11 -3.47
CA ILE A 10 -0.24 -8.69 -4.34
C ILE A 10 -0.41 -9.29 -5.75
N LYS A 11 -0.67 -10.60 -5.83
CA LYS A 11 -0.87 -11.30 -7.10
C LYS A 11 -2.11 -10.82 -7.84
N TYR A 12 -3.23 -10.65 -7.13
CA TYR A 12 -4.49 -10.19 -7.69
C TYR A 12 -4.37 -8.77 -8.27
N LEU A 13 -3.69 -7.87 -7.55
CA LEU A 13 -3.49 -6.47 -7.97
C LEU A 13 -2.32 -6.30 -8.97
N GLY A 14 -1.59 -7.36 -9.30
CA GLY A 14 -0.46 -7.32 -10.23
C GLY A 14 0.72 -6.47 -9.74
N ILE A 15 0.91 -6.35 -8.43
CA ILE A 15 1.97 -5.52 -7.83
C ILE A 15 3.33 -6.21 -7.98
N LYS A 16 4.31 -5.50 -8.57
CA LYS A 16 5.69 -5.98 -8.78
C LYS A 16 6.69 -5.12 -8.01
N GLY A 17 6.82 -5.38 -6.71
CA GLY A 17 7.82 -4.77 -5.83
C GLY A 17 7.35 -3.53 -5.06
N GLU A 18 6.58 -2.65 -5.69
CA GLU A 18 6.07 -1.43 -5.04
C GLU A 18 4.55 -1.30 -5.19
N VAL A 19 3.89 -0.78 -4.16
CA VAL A 19 2.47 -0.45 -4.15
C VAL A 19 2.29 1.05 -4.09
N GLU A 20 1.34 1.57 -4.86
CA GLU A 20 0.87 2.95 -4.74
C GLU A 20 -0.44 2.96 -3.94
N ILE A 21 -0.40 3.65 -2.80
CA ILE A 21 -1.55 3.85 -1.91
C ILE A 21 -2.07 5.27 -2.13
N VAL A 22 -3.32 5.37 -2.55
CA VAL A 22 -4.00 6.64 -2.82
C VAL A 22 -5.07 6.87 -1.75
N ILE A 23 -4.90 7.95 -0.99
CA ILE A 23 -5.84 8.34 0.07
C ILE A 23 -6.72 9.46 -0.47
N ALA A 24 -8.04 9.22 -0.47
CA ALA A 24 -9.07 10.15 -0.91
C ALA A 24 -8.81 10.78 -2.31
N GLY A 25 -8.13 10.06 -3.21
CA GLY A 25 -7.78 10.54 -4.55
C GLY A 25 -6.73 11.67 -4.61
N LYS A 26 -6.29 12.20 -3.46
CA LYS A 26 -5.42 13.38 -3.38
C LYS A 26 -3.98 13.01 -3.04
N LYS A 27 -3.80 12.23 -1.97
CA LYS A 27 -2.47 11.89 -1.45
C LYS A 27 -2.03 10.54 -2.00
N LYS A 28 -0.90 10.51 -2.70
CA LYS A 28 -0.30 9.30 -3.27
C LYS A 28 0.99 9.00 -2.52
N LEU A 29 1.10 7.79 -1.99
CA LEU A 29 2.30 7.30 -1.32
C LEU A 29 2.75 6.01 -1.98
N ARG A 30 4.06 5.84 -2.10
CA ARG A 30 4.67 4.63 -2.67
C ARG A 30 5.45 3.89 -1.60
N PHE A 31 5.21 2.60 -1.51
CA PHE A 31 5.84 1.74 -0.52
C PHE A 31 6.38 0.48 -1.17
N LYS A 32 7.53 0.02 -0.68
CA LYS A 32 8.05 -1.31 -1.02
C LYS A 32 7.14 -2.37 -0.40
N VAL A 33 6.70 -3.33 -1.20
CA VAL A 33 5.81 -4.38 -0.74
C VAL A 33 6.61 -5.51 -0.13
N LEU A 34 6.21 -5.89 1.08
CA LEU A 34 6.66 -7.10 1.76
C LEU A 34 5.49 -8.07 1.83
N ALA A 35 5.64 -9.21 1.16
CA ALA A 35 4.62 -10.25 1.18
C ALA A 35 4.56 -10.89 2.58
N TRP A 36 3.37 -10.90 3.19
CA TRP A 36 3.16 -11.48 4.50
C TRP A 36 1.76 -12.09 4.61
N ASP A 37 1.70 -13.41 4.80
CA ASP A 37 0.47 -14.22 4.82
C ASP A 37 -0.40 -13.98 6.06
N LYS A 38 0.17 -13.44 7.15
CA LYS A 38 -0.58 -13.05 8.36
C LYS A 38 -1.42 -11.79 8.18
N THR A 39 -1.13 -11.01 7.14
CA THR A 39 -1.94 -9.83 6.80
C THR A 39 -3.19 -10.28 6.05
N PRO A 40 -4.39 -9.82 6.41
CA PRO A 40 -5.61 -10.08 5.64
C PRO A 40 -5.50 -9.60 4.18
N GLU A 41 -6.25 -10.22 3.27
CA GLU A 41 -6.20 -9.90 1.82
C GLU A 41 -6.67 -8.48 1.50
N ASN A 42 -7.53 -7.92 2.34
CA ASN A 42 -8.14 -6.60 2.22
C ASN A 42 -7.44 -5.51 3.05
N GLU A 43 -6.29 -5.82 3.67
CA GLU A 43 -5.56 -4.89 4.54
C GLU A 43 -4.13 -4.64 4.05
N VAL A 44 -3.63 -3.44 4.33
CA VAL A 44 -2.25 -3.04 4.06
C VAL A 44 -1.69 -2.45 5.33
N TRP A 45 -0.60 -3.04 5.84
CA TRP A 45 0.00 -2.63 7.10
C TRP A 45 1.29 -1.87 6.84
N CYS A 46 1.30 -0.61 7.23
CA CYS A 46 2.47 0.28 7.16
C CYS A 46 3.01 0.58 8.56
N ASN A 47 4.18 1.21 8.62
CA ASN A 47 4.72 1.69 9.89
C ASN A 47 3.82 2.82 10.45
N ALA A 48 3.43 2.71 11.73
CA ALA A 48 2.49 3.63 12.37
C ALA A 48 3.03 5.06 12.49
N GLU A 49 4.31 5.24 12.84
CA GLU A 49 4.95 6.55 12.93
C GLU A 49 5.01 7.23 11.57
N GLU A 50 5.37 6.48 10.51
CA GLU A 50 5.38 6.99 9.14
C GLU A 50 3.98 7.40 8.66
N MET A 51 2.94 6.61 8.99
CA MET A 51 1.55 6.97 8.68
C MET A 51 1.12 8.25 9.41
N GLN A 52 1.50 8.39 10.69
CA GLN A 52 1.19 9.58 11.49
C GLN A 52 1.88 10.83 10.95
N MET A 53 3.15 10.73 10.54
CA MET A 53 3.86 11.83 9.86
C MET A 53 3.19 12.22 8.54
N HIS A 54 2.55 11.26 7.87
CA HIS A 54 1.71 11.52 6.71
C HIS A 54 0.27 11.93 7.05
N GLY A 55 -0.10 12.08 8.32
CA GLY A 55 -1.46 12.45 8.73
C GLY A 55 -2.51 11.40 8.37
N ILE A 56 -2.13 10.12 8.34
CA ILE A 56 -2.99 8.98 8.04
C ILE A 56 -3.31 8.28 9.35
N ALA A 57 -4.60 8.18 9.67
CA ALA A 57 -5.07 7.48 10.87
C ALA A 57 -5.06 5.96 10.66
N ASP A 58 -5.04 5.22 11.77
CA ASP A 58 -5.31 3.78 11.76
C ASP A 58 -6.66 3.48 11.07
N ARG A 59 -6.75 2.33 10.39
CA ARG A 59 -7.95 1.89 9.65
C ARG A 59 -8.48 2.87 8.60
N THR A 60 -7.64 3.77 8.10
CA THR A 60 -8.01 4.63 6.97
C THR A 60 -8.27 3.79 5.72
N ILE A 61 -9.39 4.04 5.04
CA ILE A 61 -9.69 3.42 3.74
C ILE A 61 -8.86 4.10 2.65
N ALA A 62 -8.12 3.30 1.89
CA ALA A 62 -7.28 3.77 0.79
C ALA A 62 -7.41 2.87 -0.44
N THR A 63 -7.18 3.45 -1.62
CA THR A 63 -7.09 2.70 -2.87
C THR A 63 -5.67 2.22 -3.07
N CYS A 64 -5.48 0.89 -3.10
CA CYS A 64 -4.18 0.27 -3.35
C CYS A 64 -4.11 -0.19 -4.81
N ARG A 65 -3.04 0.17 -5.51
CA ARG A 65 -2.83 -0.22 -6.91
C ARG A 65 -1.36 -0.45 -7.23
N ALA A 66 -1.11 -1.19 -8.31
CA ALA A 66 0.21 -1.19 -8.93
C ALA A 66 0.58 0.25 -9.36
N PRO A 67 1.83 0.68 -9.17
CA PRO A 67 2.30 1.99 -9.61
C PRO A 67 1.98 2.15 -11.09
N LEU A 68 1.28 3.25 -11.43
CA LEU A 68 1.10 3.60 -12.83
C LEU A 68 2.49 3.84 -13.42
N LYS A 69 2.78 3.22 -14.57
CA LYS A 69 3.97 3.56 -15.34
C LYS A 69 3.88 5.07 -15.61
N THR A 70 4.76 5.86 -15.00
CA THR A 70 5.06 7.20 -15.50
C THR A 70 5.60 6.97 -16.90
N GLY A 71 4.78 7.26 -17.92
CA GLY A 71 5.19 7.16 -19.31
C GLY A 71 6.48 7.94 -19.50
N GLN A 72 7.48 7.28 -20.10
CA GLN A 72 8.47 7.96 -20.91
C GLN A 72 7.77 8.61 -22.11
#